data_AF-A0A1F9L1X0-F1
#
_entry.id   AF-A0A1F9L1X0-F1
#
_cell.length_a   1.000
_cell.length_b   1.000
_cell.length_c   1.000
_cell.angle_alpha   90.00
_cell.angle_beta   90.00
_cell.angle_gamma   90.00
#
_symmetry.space_group_name_H-M   'P 1'
#
loop_
_entity.id
_entity.type
_entity.pdbx_description
1 polymer ?
#
loop_
_entity_poly.entity_id
_entity_poly.type
_entity_poly.pdbx_seq_one_letter_code
_entity_poly.pdbx_strand_id
1 'polypeptide(L)'
;MTAPEPSKTIHAFRVPGASDWRPLAADPGGDDALHVETKRNRDELKNMLFASLQMQHLVVLSGSGSSLSSGGPSMLDLWNHTVGKEPTDRTKEIAAKVHHELADKNIEAFLSRVEAFLHVNDDNKEIADFLSASKKVILGKCSGFLQTDKLDAHKTFLHRLSRRRVRDQRLKVFTTNYDLCFERAASELGGVALDGFSFVAPRRFDPRFFSYDIIRRPRSGDDLGNYLEGVFLLYKLHGSVNWARDDSGTIFEKEKPEPEEACLIYPARGKYQQSFTQPHLESMAQYLAAVREPNTCVLIVGFGFNDNHLAEPLLAAARSNPHLRLVIVDPKAEANAKNSNGYWKQFFELGNCGEDIWFITAGFEDFARMIPDLKSLPPADTLMKAIQEVTRAK
;
A
#
# COMPACT_ATOMS: atom_id res chain seq x y z
N MET A 1 -3.03 1.00 30.62
CA MET A 1 -2.63 2.28 30.00
C MET A 1 -3.44 2.43 28.72
N THR A 2 -4.27 3.46 28.73
CA THR A 2 -5.29 3.80 27.73
C THR A 2 -4.71 3.84 26.32
N ALA A 3 -5.45 3.25 25.37
CA ALA A 3 -5.18 3.42 23.95
C ALA A 3 -5.12 4.93 23.62
N PRO A 4 -4.18 5.39 22.78
CA PRO A 4 -4.21 6.78 22.34
C PRO A 4 -5.55 7.00 21.64
N GLU A 5 -6.30 8.01 22.10
CA GLU A 5 -7.51 8.47 21.42
C GLU A 5 -7.19 8.68 19.94
N PRO A 6 -8.10 8.32 19.02
CA PRO A 6 -7.89 8.63 17.60
C PRO A 6 -7.84 10.15 17.49
N SER A 7 -6.64 10.69 17.27
CA SER A 7 -6.46 12.11 17.00
C SER A 7 -7.42 12.46 15.86
N LYS A 8 -8.35 13.39 16.11
CA LYS A 8 -9.20 14.01 15.08
C LYS A 8 -8.28 14.29 13.90
N THR A 9 -8.36 13.48 12.86
CA THR A 9 -7.38 13.54 11.77
C THR A 9 -7.76 14.79 11.00
N ILE A 10 -7.00 15.86 11.21
CA ILE A 10 -7.22 17.13 10.52
C ILE A 10 -6.98 16.82 9.04
N HIS A 11 -8.07 16.78 8.28
CA HIS A 11 -7.99 16.56 6.85
C HIS A 11 -7.52 17.85 6.19
N ALA A 12 -6.33 17.82 5.61
CA ALA A 12 -5.79 18.91 4.80
C ALA A 12 -5.07 18.31 3.59
N PHE A 13 -4.92 19.10 2.52
CA PHE A 13 -4.10 18.70 1.38
C PHE A 13 -3.20 19.84 0.93
N ARG A 14 -2.14 19.49 0.22
CA ARG A 14 -1.20 20.43 -0.38
C ARG A 14 -1.14 20.16 -1.87
N VAL A 15 -1.26 21.23 -2.65
CA VAL A 15 -1.21 21.18 -4.12
C VAL A 15 0.22 21.37 -4.62
N PRO A 16 0.54 20.91 -5.84
CA PRO A 16 1.80 21.21 -6.53
C PRO A 16 2.09 22.71 -6.56
N GLY A 17 3.32 23.10 -6.26
CA GLY A 17 3.78 24.50 -6.26
C GLY A 17 3.29 25.37 -5.10
N ALA A 18 2.43 24.87 -4.21
CA ALA A 18 1.97 25.63 -3.04
C ALA A 18 2.80 25.33 -1.78
N SER A 19 3.05 26.37 -0.98
CA SER A 19 3.63 26.23 0.36
C SER A 19 2.61 25.78 1.41
N ASP A 20 1.34 26.14 1.20
CA ASP A 20 0.32 26.13 2.25
C ASP A 20 -0.57 24.88 2.19
N TRP A 21 -0.97 24.40 3.37
CA TRP A 21 -1.92 23.31 3.51
C TRP A 21 -3.34 23.86 3.48
N ARG A 22 -4.19 23.26 2.64
CA ARG A 22 -5.59 23.63 2.48
C ARG A 22 -6.47 22.72 3.33
N PRO A 23 -7.21 23.24 4.33
CA PRO A 23 -8.05 22.43 5.19
C PRO A 23 -9.29 21.92 4.43
N LEU A 24 -9.69 20.69 4.76
CA LEU A 24 -10.85 19.98 4.21
C LEU A 24 -12.01 19.91 5.21
N ALA A 25 -11.82 20.32 6.46
CA ALA A 25 -12.86 20.42 7.48
C ALA A 25 -12.88 21.84 8.07
N ALA A 26 -14.08 22.40 8.23
CA ALA A 26 -14.32 23.62 9.01
C ALA A 26 -14.83 23.23 10.39
N ASP A 27 -14.46 23.99 11.43
CA ASP A 27 -15.07 23.82 12.75
C ASP A 27 -16.56 24.18 12.69
N PRO A 28 -17.45 23.42 13.36
CA PRO A 28 -18.90 23.61 13.28
C PRO A 28 -19.41 24.95 13.84
N GLY A 29 -18.55 25.78 14.43
CA GLY A 29 -18.85 27.16 14.85
C GLY A 29 -18.08 28.24 14.07
N GLY A 30 -17.45 27.89 12.95
CA GLY A 30 -16.63 28.80 12.14
C GLY A 30 -17.45 29.68 11.19
N ASP A 31 -16.87 30.82 10.82
CA ASP A 31 -17.41 31.86 9.93
C ASP A 31 -17.92 31.28 8.58
N ASP A 32 -18.96 31.89 7.99
CA ASP A 32 -19.54 31.44 6.71
C ASP A 32 -18.49 31.41 5.58
N ALA A 33 -17.49 32.30 5.64
CA ALA A 33 -16.38 32.35 4.69
C ALA A 33 -15.49 31.09 4.73
N LEU A 34 -15.21 30.54 5.93
CA LEU A 34 -14.43 29.31 6.10
C LEU A 34 -15.18 28.07 5.57
N HIS A 35 -16.51 28.07 5.68
CA HIS A 35 -17.35 27.03 5.10
C HIS A 35 -17.33 27.04 3.56
N VAL A 36 -17.35 28.23 2.95
CA VAL A 36 -17.23 28.37 1.49
C VAL A 36 -15.85 27.94 0.99
N GLU A 37 -14.79 28.34 1.68
CA GLU A 37 -13.41 27.96 1.34
C GLU A 37 -13.18 26.45 1.45
N THR A 38 -13.58 25.82 2.56
CA THR A 38 -13.42 24.37 2.74
C THR A 38 -14.24 23.57 1.74
N LYS A 39 -15.41 24.06 1.30
CA LYS A 39 -16.18 23.43 0.22
C LYS A 39 -15.42 23.50 -1.12
N ARG A 40 -14.87 24.67 -1.47
CA ARG A 40 -14.04 24.83 -2.68
C ARG A 40 -12.83 23.90 -2.66
N ASN A 41 -12.17 23.79 -1.51
CA ASN A 41 -11.03 22.91 -1.28
C ASN A 41 -11.40 21.43 -1.50
N ARG A 42 -12.57 20.98 -1.01
CA ARG A 42 -13.08 19.63 -1.25
C ARG A 42 -13.39 19.37 -2.73
N ASP A 43 -14.00 20.34 -3.41
CA ASP A 43 -14.34 20.22 -4.83
C ASP A 43 -13.07 20.14 -5.69
N GLU A 44 -12.05 20.91 -5.37
CA GLU A 44 -10.74 20.85 -6.05
C GLU A 44 -10.06 19.50 -5.85
N LEU A 45 -9.98 19.00 -4.61
CA LEU A 45 -9.42 17.69 -4.32
C LEU A 45 -10.19 16.59 -5.06
N LYS A 46 -11.52 16.66 -5.06
CA LYS A 46 -12.37 15.69 -5.76
C LYS A 46 -12.14 15.73 -7.26
N ASN A 47 -12.00 16.91 -7.86
CA ASN A 47 -11.70 17.07 -9.29
C ASN A 47 -10.33 16.51 -9.64
N MET A 48 -9.31 16.76 -8.79
CA MET A 48 -7.99 16.15 -8.95
C MET A 48 -8.07 14.63 -8.91
N LEU A 49 -8.69 14.06 -7.87
CA LEU A 49 -8.83 12.61 -7.74
C LEU A 49 -9.58 12.03 -8.94
N PHE A 50 -10.65 12.67 -9.39
CA PHE A 50 -11.40 12.23 -10.57
C PHE A 50 -10.53 12.21 -11.83
N ALA A 51 -9.74 13.27 -12.08
CA ALA A 51 -8.80 13.31 -13.19
C ALA A 51 -7.72 12.21 -13.08
N SER A 52 -7.19 11.99 -11.88
CA SER A 52 -6.20 10.96 -11.58
C SER A 52 -6.72 9.54 -11.87
N LEU A 53 -7.98 9.25 -11.55
CA LEU A 53 -8.59 7.95 -11.85
C LEU A 53 -8.78 7.71 -13.36
N GLN A 54 -8.90 8.77 -14.15
CA GLN A 54 -9.05 8.70 -15.62
C GLN A 54 -7.73 8.59 -16.38
N MET A 55 -6.58 8.70 -15.69
CA MET A 55 -5.27 8.48 -16.31
C MET A 55 -5.15 7.04 -16.80
N GLN A 56 -4.37 6.82 -17.87
CA GLN A 56 -4.26 5.52 -18.54
C GLN A 56 -3.74 4.42 -17.60
N HIS A 57 -2.72 4.74 -16.80
CA HIS A 57 -2.13 3.85 -15.81
C HIS A 57 -2.46 4.34 -14.41
N LEU A 58 -3.06 3.47 -13.60
CA LEU A 58 -3.35 3.72 -12.19
C LEU A 58 -2.65 2.67 -11.35
N VAL A 59 -1.73 3.15 -10.52
CA VAL A 59 -0.85 2.35 -9.68
C VAL A 59 -1.09 2.74 -8.23
N VAL A 60 -1.19 1.75 -7.35
CA VAL A 60 -1.26 1.96 -5.90
C VAL A 60 -0.01 1.36 -5.29
N LEU A 61 0.67 2.11 -4.42
CA LEU A 61 1.69 1.60 -3.50
C LEU A 61 1.13 1.67 -2.08
N SER A 62 0.89 0.52 -1.46
CA SER A 62 0.27 0.42 -0.15
C SER A 62 1.22 -0.19 0.89
N GLY A 63 1.43 0.52 1.99
CA GLY A 63 2.18 0.03 3.15
C GLY A 63 1.30 -0.37 4.33
N SER A 64 1.92 -0.68 5.48
CA SER A 64 1.22 -1.23 6.64
C SER A 64 0.13 -0.31 7.20
N GLY A 65 0.22 0.99 6.92
CA GLY A 65 -0.79 1.99 7.30
C GLY A 65 -2.18 1.72 6.73
N SER A 66 -2.32 0.99 5.62
CA SER A 66 -3.64 0.61 5.08
C SER A 66 -4.34 -0.44 5.94
N SER A 67 -3.58 -1.39 6.50
CA SER A 67 -4.10 -2.48 7.31
C SER A 67 -4.33 -2.13 8.79
N LEU A 68 -3.77 -1.02 9.30
CA LEU A 68 -3.93 -0.60 10.70
C LEU A 68 -5.41 -0.45 11.10
N SER A 69 -6.22 0.16 10.24
CA SER A 69 -7.67 0.35 10.47
C SER A 69 -8.44 -0.98 10.57
N SER A 70 -7.95 -2.02 9.88
CA SER A 70 -8.53 -3.35 9.91
C SER A 70 -7.99 -4.22 11.05
N GLY A 71 -7.10 -3.69 11.90
CA GLY A 71 -6.50 -4.40 13.03
C GLY A 71 -5.13 -5.04 12.73
N GLY A 72 -4.52 -4.72 11.60
CA GLY A 72 -3.18 -5.17 11.25
C GLY A 72 -2.10 -4.58 12.17
N PRO A 73 -1.02 -5.32 12.46
CA PRO A 73 0.03 -4.84 13.36
C PRO A 73 0.91 -3.78 12.70
N SER A 74 1.26 -2.73 13.44
CA SER A 74 2.36 -1.83 13.04
C SER A 74 3.72 -2.48 13.31
N MET A 75 4.80 -1.90 12.76
CA MET A 75 6.18 -2.35 13.06
C MET A 75 6.51 -2.28 14.55
N LEU A 76 5.94 -1.31 15.27
CA LEU A 76 6.09 -1.19 16.72
C LEU A 76 5.29 -2.26 17.46
N ASP A 77 4.13 -2.66 16.94
CA ASP A 77 3.34 -3.75 17.52
C ASP A 77 4.03 -5.10 17.33
N LEU A 78 4.65 -5.32 16.17
CA LEU A 78 5.49 -6.48 15.94
C LEU A 78 6.66 -6.52 16.93
N TRP A 79 7.36 -5.40 17.14
CA TRP A 79 8.41 -5.30 18.17
C TRP A 79 7.86 -5.68 19.56
N ASN A 80 6.74 -5.10 19.96
CA ASN A 80 6.14 -5.34 21.27
C ASN A 80 5.70 -6.81 21.44
N HIS A 81 5.35 -7.51 20.36
CA HIS A 81 4.97 -8.92 20.39
C HIS A 81 6.15 -9.88 20.34
N THR A 82 7.25 -9.54 19.67
CA THR A 82 8.44 -10.39 19.59
C THR A 82 9.39 -10.17 20.77
N VAL A 83 9.62 -8.92 21.15
CA VAL A 83 10.57 -8.52 22.20
C VAL A 83 9.87 -8.32 23.55
N GLY A 84 8.60 -7.91 23.54
CA GLY A 84 7.86 -7.53 24.75
C GLY A 84 7.98 -6.04 25.07
N LYS A 85 6.95 -5.47 25.71
CA LYS A 85 7.04 -4.13 26.32
C LYS A 85 8.03 -4.10 27.49
N GLU A 86 8.13 -5.23 28.19
CA GLU A 86 9.19 -5.54 29.16
C GLU A 86 9.91 -6.79 28.64
N PRO A 87 11.15 -6.65 28.14
CA PRO A 87 11.88 -7.78 27.57
C PRO A 87 12.18 -8.80 28.66
N THR A 88 11.87 -10.07 28.38
CA THR A 88 12.26 -11.21 29.24
C THR A 88 13.77 -11.29 29.35
N ASP A 89 14.27 -11.90 30.44
CA ASP A 89 15.71 -11.99 30.68
C ASP A 89 16.44 -12.72 29.55
N ARG A 90 15.80 -13.72 28.95
CA ARG A 90 16.27 -14.39 27.73
C ARG A 90 16.45 -13.43 26.55
N THR A 91 15.49 -12.53 26.32
CA THR A 91 15.59 -11.53 25.23
C THR A 91 16.67 -10.49 25.50
N LYS A 92 16.90 -10.12 26.76
CA LYS A 92 18.01 -9.23 27.15
C LYS A 92 19.37 -9.89 26.93
N GLU A 93 19.50 -11.17 27.27
CA GLU A 93 20.73 -11.94 27.01
C GLU A 93 21.01 -12.08 25.51
N ILE A 94 19.98 -12.37 24.71
CA ILE A 94 20.10 -12.42 23.24
C ILE A 94 20.48 -11.04 22.69
N ALA A 95 19.82 -9.97 23.12
CA ALA A 95 20.13 -8.60 22.71
C ALA A 95 21.57 -8.21 23.05
N ALA A 96 22.08 -8.60 24.22
CA ALA A 96 23.48 -8.41 24.60
C ALA A 96 24.44 -9.19 23.71
N LYS A 97 24.13 -10.46 23.39
CA LYS A 97 24.93 -11.31 22.48
C LYS A 97 25.01 -10.75 21.06
N VAL A 98 23.92 -10.17 20.55
CA VAL A 98 23.88 -9.55 19.21
C VAL A 98 24.24 -8.06 19.21
N HIS A 99 24.74 -7.55 20.34
CA HIS A 99 25.13 -6.17 20.56
C HIS A 99 24.05 -5.15 20.14
N HIS A 100 22.76 -5.42 20.40
CA HIS A 100 21.66 -4.54 20.07
C HIS A 100 21.11 -3.80 21.30
N GLU A 101 20.98 -2.48 21.18
CA GLU A 101 20.37 -1.65 22.22
C GLU A 101 18.85 -1.77 22.15
N LEU A 102 18.23 -2.36 23.18
CA LEU A 102 16.79 -2.50 23.29
C LEU A 102 16.02 -1.16 23.38
N ALA A 103 16.74 -0.04 23.56
CA ALA A 103 16.18 1.31 23.50
C ALA A 103 15.76 1.70 22.07
N ASP A 104 16.46 1.19 21.06
CA ASP A 104 16.08 1.35 19.65
C ASP A 104 15.01 0.30 19.30
N LYS A 105 13.74 0.69 19.33
CA LYS A 105 12.59 -0.20 19.06
C LYS A 105 12.40 -0.51 17.58
N ASN A 106 13.49 -0.86 16.90
CA ASN A 106 13.52 -1.16 15.48
C ASN A 106 13.67 -2.66 15.24
N ILE A 107 12.53 -3.33 15.01
CA ILE A 107 12.49 -4.77 14.77
C ILE A 107 13.35 -5.18 13.57
N GLU A 108 13.45 -4.32 12.55
CA GLU A 108 14.29 -4.61 11.38
C GLU A 108 15.76 -4.69 11.79
N ALA A 109 16.25 -3.68 12.51
CA ALA A 109 17.63 -3.64 12.97
C ALA A 109 17.97 -4.82 13.89
N PHE A 110 17.03 -5.20 14.77
CA PHE A 110 17.22 -6.32 15.68
C PHE A 110 17.26 -7.67 14.96
N LEU A 111 16.26 -7.99 14.13
CA LEU A 111 16.25 -9.26 13.38
C LEU A 111 17.44 -9.37 12.42
N SER A 112 17.89 -8.25 11.85
CA SER A 112 19.12 -8.23 11.03
C SER A 112 20.35 -8.67 11.81
N ARG A 113 20.51 -8.18 13.04
CA ARG A 113 21.66 -8.51 13.89
C ARG A 113 21.58 -9.96 14.36
N VAL A 114 20.37 -10.45 14.63
CA VAL A 114 20.13 -11.87 14.94
C VAL A 114 20.52 -12.77 13.76
N GLU A 115 20.08 -12.46 12.53
CA GLU A 115 20.45 -13.22 11.34
C GLU A 115 21.95 -13.15 11.04
N ALA A 116 22.56 -11.97 11.15
CA ALA A 116 23.99 -11.81 10.95
C ALA A 116 24.82 -12.56 12.01
N PHE A 117 24.36 -12.59 13.26
CA PHE A 117 25.02 -13.35 14.32
C PHE A 117 24.96 -14.85 14.06
N LEU A 118 23.79 -15.37 13.64
CA LEU A 118 23.63 -16.77 13.30
C LEU A 118 24.53 -17.18 12.14
N HIS A 119 24.68 -16.34 11.11
CA HIS A 119 25.56 -16.62 9.98
C HIS A 119 27.05 -16.78 10.36
N VAL A 120 27.47 -16.19 11.48
CA VAL A 120 28.84 -16.34 12.01
C VAL A 120 28.93 -17.47 13.04
N ASN A 121 27.82 -17.80 13.72
CA ASN A 121 27.75 -18.76 14.81
C ASN A 121 26.58 -19.74 14.61
N ASP A 122 26.68 -20.57 13.56
CA ASP A 122 25.61 -21.48 13.12
C ASP A 122 25.16 -22.48 14.21
N ASP A 123 26.01 -22.78 15.19
CA ASP A 123 25.73 -23.74 16.27
C ASP A 123 24.86 -23.19 17.41
N ASN A 124 24.53 -21.89 17.41
CA ASN A 124 23.78 -21.27 18.50
C ASN A 124 22.27 -21.53 18.40
N LYS A 125 21.86 -22.74 18.80
CA LYS A 125 20.45 -23.18 18.82
C LYS A 125 19.52 -22.23 19.55
N GLU A 126 19.97 -21.58 20.62
CA GLU A 126 19.13 -20.68 21.41
C GLU A 126 18.64 -19.48 20.59
N ILE A 127 19.53 -18.90 19.77
CA ILE A 127 19.23 -17.74 18.92
C ILE A 127 18.44 -18.18 17.68
N ALA A 128 18.73 -19.37 17.14
CA ALA A 128 17.96 -19.95 16.04
C ALA A 128 16.50 -20.20 16.45
N ASP A 129 16.27 -20.78 17.63
CA ASP A 129 14.94 -20.99 18.21
C ASP A 129 14.21 -19.67 18.43
N PHE A 130 14.91 -18.64 18.91
CA PHE A 130 14.34 -17.31 19.08
C PHE A 130 13.93 -16.67 17.75
N LEU A 131 14.75 -16.84 16.71
CA LEU A 131 14.43 -16.34 15.36
C LEU A 131 13.19 -17.05 14.80
N SER A 132 13.12 -18.39 14.87
CA SER A 132 11.95 -19.15 14.39
C SER A 132 10.69 -18.79 15.19
N ALA A 133 10.79 -18.64 16.52
CA ALA A 133 9.69 -18.17 17.36
C ALA A 133 9.22 -16.75 16.96
N SER A 134 10.16 -15.83 16.71
CA SER A 134 9.84 -14.47 16.27
C SER A 134 9.13 -14.44 14.92
N LYS A 135 9.62 -15.23 13.95
CA LYS A 135 8.98 -15.41 12.64
C LYS A 135 7.57 -15.96 12.77
N LYS A 136 7.37 -16.97 13.62
CA LYS A 136 6.04 -17.55 13.92
C LYS A 136 5.08 -16.54 14.54
N VAL A 137 5.56 -15.70 15.45
CA VAL A 137 4.76 -14.60 16.03
C VAL A 137 4.35 -13.60 14.95
N ILE A 138 5.27 -13.19 14.08
CA ILE A 138 4.97 -12.27 12.96
C ILE A 138 3.92 -12.87 12.03
N LEU A 139 4.11 -14.11 11.58
CA LEU A 139 3.14 -14.83 10.73
C LEU A 139 1.75 -14.90 11.39
N GLY A 140 1.70 -15.29 12.67
CA GLY A 140 0.45 -15.39 13.43
C GLY A 140 -0.25 -14.04 13.60
N LYS A 141 0.49 -12.96 13.83
CA LYS A 141 -0.07 -11.62 13.99
C LYS A 141 -0.53 -11.01 12.68
N CYS A 142 0.18 -11.24 11.58
CA CYS A 142 -0.21 -10.72 10.26
C CYS A 142 -1.35 -11.52 9.59
N SER A 143 -1.63 -12.74 10.05
CA SER A 143 -2.76 -13.56 9.58
C SER A 143 -4.00 -13.47 10.49
N GLY A 144 -3.79 -13.38 11.81
CA GLY A 144 -4.85 -13.58 12.80
C GLY A 144 -5.86 -12.44 12.96
N PHE A 145 -5.61 -11.26 12.39
CA PHE A 145 -6.52 -10.11 12.52
C PHE A 145 -7.59 -10.03 11.43
N LEU A 146 -7.46 -10.83 10.37
CA LEU A 146 -8.30 -10.74 9.17
C LEU A 146 -9.74 -11.15 9.49
N GLN A 147 -10.59 -10.16 9.73
CA GLN A 147 -12.04 -10.31 9.87
C GLN A 147 -12.72 -9.49 8.75
N THR A 148 -13.58 -10.13 7.95
CA THR A 148 -14.14 -9.56 6.71
C THR A 148 -15.03 -8.34 6.94
N ASP A 149 -15.65 -8.25 8.12
CA ASP A 149 -16.42 -7.10 8.61
C ASP A 149 -15.57 -5.83 8.77
N LYS A 150 -14.27 -5.97 9.06
CA LYS A 150 -13.34 -4.84 9.25
C LYS A 150 -12.65 -4.36 7.97
N LEU A 151 -13.06 -4.87 6.80
CA LEU A 151 -12.45 -4.56 5.51
C LEU A 151 -13.24 -3.52 4.69
N ASP A 152 -14.17 -2.77 5.30
CA ASP A 152 -15.00 -1.78 4.59
C ASP A 152 -14.19 -0.71 3.84
N ALA A 153 -13.07 -0.26 4.43
CA ALA A 153 -12.14 0.66 3.76
C ALA A 153 -11.52 0.04 2.50
N HIS A 154 -10.97 -1.18 2.62
CA HIS A 154 -10.38 -1.92 1.50
C HIS A 154 -11.41 -2.23 0.40
N LYS A 155 -12.64 -2.62 0.80
CA LYS A 155 -13.75 -2.85 -0.13
C LYS A 155 -14.10 -1.56 -0.87
N THR A 156 -14.28 -0.45 -0.16
CA THR A 156 -14.59 0.85 -0.78
C THR A 156 -13.47 1.31 -1.72
N PHE A 157 -12.22 1.15 -1.30
CA PHE A 157 -11.03 1.48 -2.07
C PHE A 157 -10.96 0.68 -3.37
N LEU A 158 -11.02 -0.66 -3.30
CA LEU A 158 -10.99 -1.52 -4.49
C LEU A 158 -12.20 -1.28 -5.40
N HIS A 159 -13.39 -1.11 -4.83
CA HIS A 159 -14.61 -0.85 -5.60
C HIS A 159 -14.49 0.40 -6.47
N ARG A 160 -13.88 1.46 -5.94
CA ARG A 160 -13.74 2.75 -6.63
C ARG A 160 -12.59 2.75 -7.64
N LEU A 161 -11.50 2.03 -7.35
CA LEU A 161 -10.31 2.03 -8.22
C LEU A 161 -10.31 0.94 -9.31
N SER A 162 -10.91 -0.22 -9.05
CA SER A 162 -10.88 -1.37 -9.99
C SER A 162 -11.91 -1.28 -11.12
N ARG A 163 -12.89 -0.36 -11.02
CA ARG A 163 -13.90 -0.09 -12.04
C ARG A 163 -13.41 0.91 -13.07
N ARG A 164 -12.43 0.47 -13.86
CA ARG A 164 -11.80 1.26 -14.92
C ARG A 164 -12.54 1.05 -16.25
N ARG A 165 -12.35 1.96 -17.20
CA ARG A 165 -12.93 1.81 -18.54
C ARG A 165 -12.25 0.63 -19.25
N VAL A 166 -12.95 -0.03 -20.15
CA VAL A 166 -12.44 -1.22 -20.87
C VAL A 166 -11.12 -0.97 -21.60
N ARG A 167 -10.90 0.25 -22.08
CA ARG A 167 -9.67 0.67 -22.78
C ARG A 167 -8.50 1.01 -21.84
N ASP A 168 -8.79 1.30 -20.58
CA ASP A 168 -7.78 1.71 -19.62
C ASP A 168 -7.12 0.46 -19.05
N GLN A 169 -5.83 0.54 -18.72
CA GLN A 169 -5.11 -0.60 -18.15
C GLN A 169 -5.70 -1.01 -16.80
N ARG A 170 -5.58 -2.29 -16.43
CA ARG A 170 -6.01 -2.78 -15.12
C ARG A 170 -5.33 -2.00 -14.00
N LEU A 171 -6.04 -1.81 -12.88
CA LEU A 171 -5.45 -1.28 -11.66
C LEU A 171 -4.29 -2.19 -11.24
N LYS A 172 -3.12 -1.61 -10.94
CA LYS A 172 -1.99 -2.32 -10.34
C LYS A 172 -1.85 -1.92 -8.88
N VAL A 173 -1.98 -2.87 -7.96
CA VAL A 173 -1.78 -2.67 -6.53
C VAL A 173 -0.47 -3.33 -6.13
N PHE A 174 0.51 -2.54 -5.77
CA PHE A 174 1.74 -2.98 -5.14
C PHE A 174 1.61 -2.79 -3.64
N THR A 175 1.93 -3.82 -2.86
CA THR A 175 1.90 -3.70 -1.40
C THR A 175 3.09 -4.35 -0.74
N THR A 176 3.57 -3.73 0.34
CA THR A 176 4.56 -4.31 1.26
C THR A 176 3.90 -5.12 2.37
N ASN A 177 2.57 -5.20 2.39
CA ASN A 177 1.83 -5.86 3.46
C ASN A 177 1.81 -7.37 3.24
N TYR A 178 2.08 -8.10 4.33
CA TYR A 178 2.06 -9.56 4.36
C TYR A 178 0.64 -10.13 4.44
N ASP A 179 -0.30 -9.34 4.95
CA ASP A 179 -1.68 -9.76 5.19
C ASP A 179 -2.48 -10.00 3.89
N LEU A 180 -3.72 -10.49 4.00
CA LEU A 180 -4.59 -10.78 2.86
C LEU A 180 -5.74 -9.76 2.72
N CYS A 181 -5.59 -8.52 3.21
CA CYS A 181 -6.68 -7.54 3.25
C CYS A 181 -7.28 -7.26 1.86
N PHE A 182 -6.42 -7.09 0.84
CA PHE A 182 -6.87 -6.81 -0.53
C PHE A 182 -7.55 -8.02 -1.18
N GLU A 183 -6.99 -9.22 -1.00
CA GLU A 183 -7.53 -10.46 -1.53
C GLU A 183 -8.91 -10.78 -0.94
N ARG A 184 -9.03 -10.66 0.39
CA ARG A 184 -10.30 -10.90 1.10
C ARG A 184 -11.34 -9.84 0.73
N ALA A 185 -10.96 -8.57 0.65
CA ALA A 185 -11.85 -7.51 0.21
C ALA A 185 -12.32 -7.70 -1.24
N ALA A 186 -11.43 -8.12 -2.14
CA ALA A 186 -11.77 -8.44 -3.53
C ALA A 186 -12.78 -9.59 -3.60
N SER A 187 -12.52 -10.67 -2.86
CA SER A 187 -13.40 -11.85 -2.80
C SER A 187 -14.82 -11.47 -2.34
N GLU A 188 -14.95 -10.66 -1.28
CA GLU A 188 -16.25 -10.20 -0.77
C GLU A 188 -17.00 -9.29 -1.77
N LEU A 189 -16.28 -8.54 -2.61
CA LEU A 189 -16.87 -7.72 -3.68
C LEU A 189 -17.24 -8.51 -4.94
N GLY A 190 -16.86 -9.79 -5.02
CA GLY A 190 -16.90 -10.56 -6.26
C GLY A 190 -15.90 -10.08 -7.33
N GLY A 191 -14.86 -9.36 -6.90
CA GLY A 191 -13.71 -8.99 -7.74
C GLY A 191 -12.66 -10.09 -7.78
N VAL A 192 -11.64 -9.91 -8.63
CA VAL A 192 -10.54 -10.88 -8.78
C VAL A 192 -9.20 -10.17 -8.67
N ALA A 193 -8.36 -10.63 -7.74
CA ALA A 193 -6.96 -10.25 -7.65
C ALA A 193 -6.12 -11.22 -8.49
N LEU A 194 -5.46 -10.73 -9.53
CA LEU A 194 -4.46 -11.46 -10.29
C LEU A 194 -3.09 -11.24 -9.64
N ASP A 195 -2.62 -12.24 -8.92
CA ASP A 195 -1.46 -12.20 -8.01
C ASP A 195 -0.26 -13.03 -8.50
N GLY A 196 -0.32 -13.53 -9.75
CA GLY A 196 0.70 -14.39 -10.33
C GLY A 196 0.56 -15.87 -9.96
N PHE A 197 -0.51 -16.25 -9.25
CA PHE A 197 -0.79 -17.65 -8.94
C PHE A 197 -1.87 -18.25 -9.85
N SER A 198 -1.74 -19.54 -10.13
CA SER A 198 -2.69 -20.30 -10.93
C SER A 198 -4.11 -20.25 -10.35
N PHE A 199 -5.13 -20.43 -11.20
CA PHE A 199 -6.54 -20.29 -10.79
C PHE A 199 -7.10 -21.49 -9.99
N VAL A 200 -6.40 -22.64 -9.99
CA VAL A 200 -6.86 -23.88 -9.37
C VAL A 200 -5.97 -24.27 -8.19
N ALA A 201 -6.57 -24.78 -7.12
CA ALA A 201 -5.89 -25.22 -5.91
C ALA A 201 -5.16 -26.58 -6.11
N PRO A 202 -3.98 -26.79 -5.49
CA PRO A 202 -3.17 -25.78 -4.82
C PRO A 202 -2.64 -24.77 -5.83
N ARG A 203 -2.86 -23.48 -5.56
CA ARG A 203 -2.47 -22.41 -6.48
C ARG A 203 -0.94 -22.31 -6.48
N ARG A 204 -0.32 -22.33 -7.65
CA ARG A 204 1.14 -22.25 -7.82
C ARG A 204 1.53 -20.94 -8.47
N PHE A 205 2.60 -20.33 -8.00
CA PHE A 205 3.13 -19.11 -8.57
C PHE A 205 3.78 -19.38 -9.92
N ASP A 206 3.41 -18.59 -10.91
CA ASP A 206 4.07 -18.51 -12.20
C ASP A 206 3.83 -17.10 -12.78
N PRO A 207 4.88 -16.31 -13.06
CA PRO A 207 4.75 -14.95 -13.58
C PRO A 207 3.82 -14.80 -14.79
N ARG A 208 3.65 -15.87 -15.59
CA ARG A 208 2.75 -15.87 -16.74
C ARG A 208 1.30 -15.56 -16.36
N PHE A 209 0.86 -15.88 -15.14
CA PHE A 209 -0.50 -15.55 -14.69
C PHE A 209 -0.76 -14.05 -14.56
N PHE A 210 0.27 -13.19 -14.43
CA PHE A 210 0.09 -11.74 -14.52
C PHE A 210 -0.24 -11.26 -15.94
N SER A 211 0.09 -12.05 -16.96
CA SER A 211 -0.21 -11.72 -18.37
C SER A 211 -1.57 -12.22 -18.83
N TYR A 212 -2.28 -12.98 -17.99
CA TYR A 212 -3.63 -13.44 -18.29
C TYR A 212 -4.67 -12.47 -17.76
N ASP A 213 -5.82 -12.42 -18.44
CA ASP A 213 -6.97 -11.61 -18.02
C ASP A 213 -8.26 -12.42 -18.19
N ILE A 214 -9.32 -11.97 -17.53
CA ILE A 214 -10.62 -12.63 -17.47
C ILE A 214 -11.59 -11.88 -18.37
N ILE A 215 -12.14 -12.60 -19.33
CA ILE A 215 -13.08 -12.07 -20.32
C ILE A 215 -14.47 -12.67 -20.04
N ARG A 216 -15.48 -11.81 -19.96
CA ARG A 216 -16.88 -12.20 -19.95
C ARG A 216 -17.35 -12.45 -21.38
N ARG A 217 -17.71 -13.71 -21.68
CA ARG A 217 -18.33 -14.07 -22.96
C ARG A 217 -19.82 -13.71 -22.96
N PRO A 218 -20.31 -12.95 -23.96
CA PRO A 218 -21.73 -12.66 -24.07
C PRO A 218 -22.51 -13.93 -24.41
N ARG A 219 -23.75 -14.04 -23.92
CA ARG A 219 -24.65 -15.17 -24.25
C ARG A 219 -25.19 -15.09 -25.69
N SER A 220 -25.09 -13.93 -26.33
CA SER A 220 -25.78 -13.60 -27.59
C SER A 220 -24.96 -13.84 -28.85
N GLY A 221 -23.79 -14.50 -28.77
CA GLY A 221 -23.02 -14.90 -29.96
C GLY A 221 -22.10 -13.84 -30.56
N ASP A 222 -21.94 -12.65 -29.95
CA ASP A 222 -20.87 -11.73 -30.30
C ASP A 222 -19.50 -12.32 -29.92
N ASP A 223 -18.59 -12.43 -30.88
CA ASP A 223 -17.28 -13.10 -30.72
C ASP A 223 -16.29 -12.33 -29.84
N LEU A 224 -16.48 -11.02 -29.64
CA LEU A 224 -15.62 -10.21 -28.78
C LEU A 224 -16.20 -10.14 -27.36
N GLY A 225 -15.70 -10.99 -26.47
CA GLY A 225 -15.96 -10.87 -25.05
C GLY A 225 -15.38 -9.58 -24.46
N ASN A 226 -16.04 -9.06 -23.41
CA ASN A 226 -15.57 -7.87 -22.71
C ASN A 226 -14.72 -8.26 -21.50
N TYR A 227 -13.65 -7.50 -21.23
CA TYR A 227 -12.90 -7.63 -19.98
C TYR A 227 -13.83 -7.54 -18.76
N LEU A 228 -13.70 -8.47 -17.83
CA LEU A 228 -14.52 -8.51 -16.62
C LEU A 228 -14.16 -7.31 -15.72
N GLU A 229 -15.16 -6.55 -15.26
CA GLU A 229 -14.95 -5.47 -14.28
C GLU A 229 -14.51 -6.01 -12.92
N GLY A 230 -13.78 -5.21 -12.13
CA GLY A 230 -13.37 -5.61 -10.77
C GLY A 230 -12.17 -6.58 -10.72
N VAL A 231 -11.52 -6.81 -11.88
CA VAL A 231 -10.23 -7.52 -11.97
C VAL A 231 -9.10 -6.51 -11.83
N PHE A 232 -8.13 -6.78 -10.96
CA PHE A 232 -6.93 -5.96 -10.77
C PHE A 232 -5.69 -6.83 -10.56
N LEU A 233 -4.52 -6.27 -10.83
CA LEU A 233 -3.23 -6.92 -10.63
C LEU A 233 -2.74 -6.61 -9.20
N LEU A 234 -2.38 -7.63 -8.43
CA LEU A 234 -1.88 -7.51 -7.07
C LEU A 234 -0.45 -8.04 -6.98
N TYR A 235 0.47 -7.17 -6.59
CA TYR A 235 1.89 -7.49 -6.45
C TYR A 235 2.31 -7.34 -4.99
N LYS A 236 2.71 -8.46 -4.36
CA LYS A 236 3.19 -8.50 -2.97
C LYS A 236 4.70 -8.39 -2.96
N LEU A 237 5.20 -7.18 -2.74
CA LEU A 237 6.64 -6.87 -2.81
C LEU A 237 7.46 -7.61 -1.76
N HIS A 238 6.89 -7.84 -0.58
CA HIS A 238 7.56 -8.54 0.52
C HIS A 238 6.98 -9.93 0.81
N GLY A 239 6.14 -10.46 -0.08
CA GLY A 239 5.49 -11.76 0.10
C GLY A 239 4.17 -11.70 0.86
N SER A 240 3.66 -12.88 1.21
CA SER A 240 2.36 -13.04 1.85
C SER A 240 2.40 -14.13 2.92
N VAL A 241 1.56 -13.98 3.95
CA VAL A 241 1.44 -14.96 5.04
C VAL A 241 0.90 -16.32 4.59
N ASN A 242 0.34 -16.42 3.38
CA ASN A 242 -0.17 -17.67 2.81
C ASN A 242 0.72 -18.26 1.70
N TRP A 243 1.95 -17.78 1.53
CA TRP A 243 2.87 -18.32 0.53
C TRP A 243 3.85 -19.30 1.17
N ALA A 244 4.00 -20.48 0.58
CA ALA A 244 4.99 -21.48 0.96
C ALA A 244 5.92 -21.79 -0.22
N ARG A 245 7.14 -22.20 0.10
CA ARG A 245 8.13 -22.72 -0.85
C ARG A 245 8.55 -24.12 -0.39
N ASP A 246 8.41 -25.10 -1.28
CA ASP A 246 8.90 -26.45 -1.02
C ASP A 246 10.40 -26.60 -1.34
N ASP A 247 10.96 -27.77 -1.01
CA ASP A 247 12.37 -28.12 -1.26
C ASP A 247 12.75 -28.10 -2.75
N SER A 248 11.77 -28.20 -3.65
CA SER A 248 11.99 -28.09 -5.10
C SER A 248 12.11 -26.63 -5.57
N GLY A 249 11.82 -25.67 -4.69
CA GLY A 249 11.74 -24.25 -5.01
C GLY A 249 10.38 -23.84 -5.59
N THR A 250 9.40 -24.74 -5.65
CA THR A 250 8.05 -24.41 -6.12
C THR A 250 7.35 -23.56 -5.08
N ILE A 251 6.78 -22.44 -5.51
CA ILE A 251 6.03 -21.52 -4.66
C ILE A 251 4.53 -21.79 -4.85
N PHE A 252 3.81 -21.97 -3.75
CA PHE A 252 2.39 -22.29 -3.78
C PHE A 252 1.66 -21.68 -2.57
N GLU A 253 0.35 -21.57 -2.67
CA GLU A 253 -0.47 -21.11 -1.54
C GLU A 253 -0.67 -22.21 -0.50
N LYS A 254 -0.44 -21.85 0.76
CA LYS A 254 -0.68 -22.68 1.94
C LYS A 254 -1.30 -21.80 3.03
N GLU A 255 -2.38 -22.25 3.66
CA GLU A 255 -3.14 -21.42 4.61
C GLU A 255 -2.32 -21.04 5.86
N LYS A 256 -1.48 -21.96 6.33
CA LYS A 256 -0.63 -21.79 7.52
C LYS A 256 0.74 -22.40 7.24
N PRO A 257 1.62 -21.68 6.54
CA PRO A 257 2.99 -22.13 6.35
C PRO A 257 3.74 -22.07 7.69
N GLU A 258 4.59 -23.06 7.94
CA GLU A 258 5.58 -22.99 9.01
C GLU A 258 6.68 -21.97 8.65
N PRO A 259 7.39 -21.40 9.65
CA PRO A 259 8.39 -20.35 9.41
C PRO A 259 9.49 -20.72 8.41
N GLU A 260 9.83 -22.00 8.30
CA GLU A 260 10.90 -22.52 7.43
C GLU A 260 10.49 -22.59 5.96
N GLU A 261 9.22 -22.85 5.67
CA GLU A 261 8.68 -22.91 4.29
C GLU A 261 8.04 -21.57 3.86
N ALA A 262 7.74 -20.67 4.81
CA ALA A 262 7.08 -19.41 4.54
C ALA A 262 7.88 -18.53 3.54
N CYS A 263 7.26 -18.24 2.39
CA CYS A 263 7.86 -17.42 1.34
C CYS A 263 7.56 -15.93 1.60
N LEU A 264 8.11 -15.42 2.69
CA LEU A 264 7.95 -14.05 3.19
C LEU A 264 9.31 -13.38 3.37
N ILE A 265 9.40 -12.12 2.97
CA ILE A 265 10.55 -11.27 3.32
C ILE A 265 10.30 -10.69 4.70
N TYR A 266 10.98 -11.23 5.70
CA TYR A 266 10.87 -10.72 7.06
C TYR A 266 11.49 -9.32 7.18
N PRO A 267 11.02 -8.51 8.14
CA PRO A 267 11.59 -7.20 8.40
C PRO A 267 13.03 -7.35 8.92
N ALA A 268 14.00 -7.35 8.00
CA ALA A 268 15.43 -7.43 8.26
C ALA A 268 16.17 -6.66 7.16
N ARG A 269 17.36 -6.12 7.44
CA ARG A 269 18.21 -5.37 6.49
C ARG A 269 18.65 -6.25 5.31
N GLY A 270 18.73 -7.57 5.50
CA GLY A 270 18.99 -8.55 4.44
C GLY A 270 17.85 -8.69 3.41
N LYS A 271 16.68 -8.07 3.64
CA LYS A 271 15.50 -8.13 2.75
C LYS A 271 15.78 -7.74 1.30
N TYR A 272 16.79 -6.88 1.09
CA TYR A 272 17.18 -6.45 -0.25
C TYR A 272 17.59 -7.63 -1.14
N GLN A 273 18.42 -8.54 -0.63
CA GLN A 273 18.87 -9.70 -1.40
C GLN A 273 17.73 -10.66 -1.70
N GLN A 274 16.84 -10.88 -0.73
CA GLN A 274 15.67 -11.74 -0.89
C GLN A 274 14.68 -11.21 -1.94
N SER A 275 14.62 -9.89 -2.12
CA SER A 275 13.79 -9.24 -3.14
C SER A 275 14.19 -9.60 -4.58
N PHE A 276 15.40 -10.12 -4.81
CA PHE A 276 15.86 -10.59 -6.13
C PHE A 276 15.59 -12.07 -6.40
N THR A 277 14.88 -12.75 -5.49
CA THR A 277 14.43 -14.13 -5.71
C THR A 277 12.95 -14.16 -6.10
N GLN A 278 12.53 -15.15 -6.89
CA GLN A 278 11.10 -15.37 -7.14
C GLN A 278 10.40 -15.70 -5.82
N PRO A 279 9.16 -15.24 -5.59
CA PRO A 279 8.27 -14.49 -6.48
C PRO A 279 8.46 -12.95 -6.44
N HIS A 280 9.31 -12.45 -5.53
CA HIS A 280 9.49 -11.02 -5.27
C HIS A 280 10.15 -10.28 -6.43
N LEU A 281 11.06 -10.95 -7.13
CA LEU A 281 11.74 -10.41 -8.31
C LEU A 281 10.73 -9.93 -9.37
N GLU A 282 9.73 -10.74 -9.68
CA GLU A 282 8.68 -10.38 -10.65
C GLU A 282 7.90 -9.15 -10.16
N SER A 283 7.46 -9.15 -8.89
CA SER A 283 6.71 -8.02 -8.31
C SER A 283 7.53 -6.72 -8.33
N MET A 284 8.83 -6.80 -8.05
CA MET A 284 9.74 -5.66 -8.11
C MET A 284 9.95 -5.18 -9.55
N ALA A 285 10.16 -6.09 -10.50
CA ALA A 285 10.32 -5.75 -11.91
C ALA A 285 9.07 -5.01 -12.45
N GLN A 286 7.88 -5.51 -12.11
CA GLN A 286 6.61 -4.88 -12.50
C GLN A 286 6.41 -3.52 -11.82
N TYR A 287 6.86 -3.35 -10.58
CA TYR A 287 6.84 -2.06 -9.89
C TYR A 287 7.74 -1.03 -10.60
N LEU A 288 8.99 -1.39 -10.85
CA LEU A 288 9.97 -0.54 -11.52
C LEU A 288 9.53 -0.15 -12.93
N ALA A 289 8.89 -1.06 -13.66
CA ALA A 289 8.29 -0.77 -14.96
C ALA A 289 7.11 0.20 -14.81
N ALA A 290 6.16 -0.10 -13.92
CA ALA A 290 4.93 0.68 -13.78
C ALA A 290 5.16 2.14 -13.38
N VAL A 291 6.13 2.43 -12.50
CA VAL A 291 6.43 3.83 -12.09
C VAL A 291 7.09 4.65 -13.20
N ARG A 292 7.67 4.00 -14.22
CA ARG A 292 8.34 4.65 -15.35
C ARG A 292 7.43 4.87 -16.56
N GLU A 293 6.24 4.27 -16.57
CA GLU A 293 5.27 4.46 -17.64
C GLU A 293 4.77 5.92 -17.70
N PRO A 294 4.64 6.52 -18.89
CA PRO A 294 4.04 7.85 -19.05
C PRO A 294 2.53 7.81 -18.71
N ASN A 295 1.94 8.97 -18.40
CA ASN A 295 0.51 9.07 -18.05
C ASN A 295 0.10 8.13 -16.90
N THR A 296 0.95 8.07 -15.88
CA THR A 296 0.75 7.22 -14.70
C THR A 296 0.37 8.06 -13.49
N CYS A 297 -0.69 7.66 -12.81
CA CYS A 297 -1.00 8.11 -11.46
C CYS A 297 -0.53 7.06 -10.45
N VAL A 298 0.34 7.45 -9.53
CA VAL A 298 0.77 6.62 -8.40
C VAL A 298 0.13 7.14 -7.12
N LEU A 299 -0.77 6.34 -6.55
CA LEU A 299 -1.40 6.57 -5.25
C LEU A 299 -0.60 5.87 -4.16
N ILE A 300 -0.02 6.62 -3.23
CA ILE A 300 0.76 6.11 -2.12
C ILE A 300 -0.08 6.22 -0.85
N VAL A 301 -0.42 5.08 -0.27
CA VAL A 301 -1.33 5.01 0.88
C VAL A 301 -0.71 4.20 2.02
N GLY A 302 -0.55 4.83 3.19
CA GLY A 302 -0.06 4.16 4.39
C GLY A 302 1.37 3.64 4.28
N PHE A 303 2.19 4.25 3.42
CA PHE A 303 3.59 3.88 3.21
C PHE A 303 4.53 4.95 3.78
N GLY A 304 5.37 4.57 4.73
CA GLY A 304 6.22 5.50 5.48
C GLY A 304 7.56 5.88 4.82
N PHE A 305 7.85 5.37 3.62
CA PHE A 305 9.14 5.55 2.92
C PHE A 305 10.37 5.02 3.69
N ASN A 306 10.20 4.00 4.53
CA ASN A 306 11.32 3.36 5.24
C ASN A 306 12.09 2.35 4.37
N ASP A 307 11.49 1.91 3.27
CA ASP A 307 12.09 0.97 2.31
C ASP A 307 12.78 1.71 1.16
N ASN A 308 14.10 1.87 1.26
CA ASN A 308 14.89 2.61 0.26
C ASN A 308 14.74 2.03 -1.15
N HIS A 309 14.65 0.70 -1.29
CA HIS A 309 14.52 0.02 -2.58
C HIS A 309 13.18 0.28 -3.29
N LEU A 310 12.17 0.80 -2.57
CA LEU A 310 10.89 1.22 -3.11
C LEU A 310 10.80 2.73 -3.27
N ALA A 311 11.40 3.48 -2.34
CA ALA A 311 11.39 4.95 -2.35
C ALA A 311 12.32 5.55 -3.42
N GLU A 312 13.51 4.97 -3.64
CA GLU A 312 14.49 5.49 -4.59
C GLU A 312 13.99 5.48 -6.05
N PRO A 313 13.40 4.38 -6.57
CA PRO A 313 12.88 4.37 -7.94
C PRO A 313 11.73 5.35 -8.15
N LEU A 314 10.90 5.54 -7.12
CA LEU A 314 9.79 6.48 -7.16
C LEU A 314 10.28 7.93 -7.20
N LEU A 315 11.31 8.26 -6.41
CA LEU A 315 11.94 9.57 -6.44
C LEU A 315 12.58 9.85 -7.80
N ALA A 316 13.27 8.86 -8.37
CA ALA A 316 13.83 8.96 -9.71
C ALA A 316 12.74 9.16 -10.79
N ALA A 317 11.62 8.44 -10.68
CA ALA A 317 10.48 8.60 -11.57
C ALA A 317 9.86 10.00 -11.45
N ALA A 318 9.67 10.51 -10.23
CA ALA A 318 9.14 11.85 -9.99
C ALA A 318 10.04 12.97 -10.56
N ARG A 319 11.34 12.74 -10.69
CA ARG A 319 12.29 13.71 -11.30
C ARG A 319 12.37 13.63 -12.82
N SER A 320 12.04 12.48 -13.40
CA SER A 320 12.33 12.21 -14.82
C SER A 320 11.08 12.09 -15.68
N ASN A 321 9.92 11.81 -15.09
CA ASN A 321 8.67 11.61 -15.80
C ASN A 321 7.72 12.80 -15.59
N PRO A 322 7.65 13.76 -16.54
CA PRO A 322 6.82 14.96 -16.41
C PRO A 322 5.31 14.67 -16.46
N HIS A 323 4.91 13.46 -16.85
CA HIS A 323 3.52 13.01 -16.89
C HIS A 323 3.15 12.09 -15.72
N LEU A 324 4.04 11.96 -14.73
CA LEU A 324 3.77 11.23 -13.50
C LEU A 324 3.00 12.14 -12.54
N ARG A 325 1.82 11.68 -12.11
CA ARG A 325 1.14 12.27 -10.98
C ARG A 325 1.34 11.41 -9.74
N LEU A 326 1.83 12.04 -8.68
CA LEU A 326 2.05 11.38 -7.40
C LEU A 326 1.04 11.89 -6.37
N VAL A 327 0.29 10.99 -5.72
CA VAL A 327 -0.63 11.36 -4.63
C VAL A 327 -0.19 10.62 -3.38
N ILE A 328 0.34 11.34 -2.40
CA ILE A 328 0.86 10.79 -1.15
C ILE A 328 -0.16 11.03 -0.04
N VAL A 329 -0.64 9.94 0.57
CA VAL A 329 -1.64 9.96 1.62
C VAL A 329 -1.05 9.37 2.90
N ASP A 330 -0.95 10.22 3.92
CA ASP A 330 -0.46 9.82 5.23
C ASP A 330 -1.15 10.63 6.34
N PRO A 331 -1.60 10.02 7.45
CA PRO A 331 -2.28 10.75 8.53
C PRO A 331 -1.39 11.81 9.20
N LYS A 332 -0.06 11.73 9.03
CA LYS A 332 0.94 12.66 9.57
C LYS A 332 1.70 13.39 8.46
N ALA A 333 1.15 13.51 7.24
CA ALA A 333 1.83 14.14 6.12
C ALA A 333 2.37 15.56 6.45
N GLU A 334 1.59 16.39 7.15
CA GLU A 334 2.03 17.73 7.57
C GLU A 334 3.19 17.69 8.58
N ALA A 335 3.13 16.79 9.57
CA ALA A 335 4.22 16.62 10.53
C ALA A 335 5.48 16.07 9.86
N ASN A 336 5.31 15.16 8.90
CA ASN A 336 6.40 14.57 8.14
C ASN A 336 7.10 15.59 7.24
N ALA A 337 6.43 16.67 6.84
CA ALA A 337 7.04 17.78 6.10
C ALA A 337 8.14 18.49 6.88
N LYS A 338 8.06 18.49 8.22
CA LYS A 338 8.98 19.23 9.09
C LYS A 338 10.11 18.37 9.64
N ASN A 339 9.86 17.10 9.97
CA ASN A 339 10.77 16.29 10.80
C ASN A 339 10.94 14.81 10.36
N SER A 340 10.81 14.48 9.07
CA SER A 340 10.85 13.09 8.61
C SER A 340 12.08 12.70 7.79
N ASN A 341 12.11 11.43 7.39
CA ASN A 341 13.09 10.76 6.55
C ASN A 341 13.48 11.60 5.32
N GLY A 342 14.73 11.44 4.84
CA GLY A 342 15.28 12.20 3.70
C GLY A 342 14.44 12.13 2.43
N TYR A 343 13.64 11.06 2.24
CA TYR A 343 12.71 10.95 1.12
C TYR A 343 11.52 11.91 1.20
N TRP A 344 10.91 12.07 2.38
CA TRP A 344 9.79 13.02 2.55
C TRP A 344 10.23 14.43 2.17
N LYS A 345 11.39 14.86 2.68
CA LYS A 345 11.96 16.17 2.35
C LYS A 345 12.14 16.35 0.84
N GLN A 346 12.70 15.35 0.16
CA GLN A 346 12.91 15.41 -1.29
C GLN A 346 11.59 15.44 -2.08
N PHE A 347 10.56 14.69 -1.68
CA PHE A 347 9.24 14.79 -2.33
C PHE A 347 8.60 16.16 -2.11
N PHE A 348 8.73 16.75 -0.91
CA PHE A 348 8.24 18.11 -0.66
C PHE A 348 9.00 19.16 -1.48
N GLU A 349 10.32 19.02 -1.62
CA GLU A 349 11.13 19.90 -2.48
C GLU A 349 10.68 19.81 -3.94
N LEU A 350 10.48 18.61 -4.48
CA LEU A 350 9.97 18.43 -5.84
C LEU A 350 8.57 19.01 -6.03
N GLY A 351 7.66 18.79 -5.07
CA GLY A 351 6.34 19.39 -5.08
C GLY A 351 6.40 20.92 -5.07
N ASN A 352 7.35 21.52 -4.35
CA ASN A 352 7.57 22.98 -4.35
C ASN A 352 8.17 23.51 -5.66
N CYS A 353 8.98 22.70 -6.33
CA CYS A 353 9.51 23.02 -7.66
C CYS A 353 8.44 22.96 -8.76
N GLY A 354 7.23 22.47 -8.46
CA GLY A 354 6.09 22.43 -9.37
C GLY A 354 5.83 21.07 -10.02
N GLU A 355 6.53 20.01 -9.60
CA GLU A 355 6.19 18.63 -10.01
C GLU A 355 4.79 18.26 -9.51
N ASP A 356 4.04 17.44 -10.27
CA ASP A 356 2.64 17.08 -9.98
C ASP A 356 2.53 16.08 -8.81
N ILE A 357 2.90 16.55 -7.61
CA ILE A 357 2.89 15.83 -6.34
C ILE A 357 1.86 16.46 -5.41
N TRP A 358 0.88 15.66 -5.02
CA TRP A 358 -0.18 16.03 -4.10
C TRP A 358 0.05 15.33 -2.75
N PHE A 359 -0.08 16.08 -1.66
CA PHE A 359 -0.02 15.52 -0.31
C PHE A 359 -1.39 15.62 0.35
N ILE A 360 -1.85 14.55 0.98
CA ILE A 360 -3.14 14.49 1.65
C ILE A 360 -2.94 13.95 3.07
N THR A 361 -3.35 14.74 4.06
CA THR A 361 -3.37 14.33 5.47
C THR A 361 -4.67 13.58 5.75
N ALA A 362 -4.65 12.26 5.62
CA ALA A 362 -5.79 11.40 5.90
C ALA A 362 -5.36 9.98 6.28
N GLY A 363 -6.15 9.30 7.11
CA GLY A 363 -6.05 7.87 7.28
C GLY A 363 -6.56 7.11 6.04
N PHE A 364 -6.22 5.83 5.93
CA PHE A 364 -6.65 4.99 4.80
C PHE A 364 -8.17 4.91 4.66
N GLU A 365 -8.89 4.76 5.79
CA GLU A 365 -10.35 4.67 5.80
C GLU A 365 -11.03 5.95 5.27
N ASP A 366 -10.58 7.11 5.73
CA ASP A 366 -11.11 8.39 5.28
C ASP A 366 -10.76 8.65 3.82
N PHE A 367 -9.52 8.33 3.41
CA PHE A 367 -9.10 8.47 2.02
C PHE A 367 -9.92 7.56 1.09
N ALA A 368 -10.17 6.31 1.48
CA ALA A 368 -11.03 5.41 0.71
C ALA A 368 -12.43 6.02 0.47
N ARG A 369 -12.96 6.77 1.45
CA ARG A 369 -14.23 7.50 1.34
C ARG A 369 -14.14 8.81 0.53
N MET A 370 -12.96 9.41 0.39
CA MET A 370 -12.74 10.62 -0.42
C MET A 370 -12.66 10.34 -1.93
N ILE A 371 -12.21 9.14 -2.33
CA ILE A 371 -12.07 8.77 -3.75
C ILE A 371 -13.43 8.87 -4.46
N PRO A 372 -13.58 9.61 -5.56
CA PRO A 372 -14.87 9.71 -6.24
C PRO A 372 -15.28 8.39 -6.90
N ASP A 373 -16.58 8.12 -6.97
CA ASP A 373 -17.11 7.01 -7.77
C ASP A 373 -17.21 7.45 -9.24
N LEU A 374 -16.50 6.73 -10.11
CA LEU A 374 -16.49 6.92 -11.56
C LEU A 374 -17.88 6.71 -12.20
N LYS A 375 -18.83 6.04 -11.52
CA LYS A 375 -20.21 5.87 -12.01
C LYS A 375 -21.04 7.16 -12.08
N SER A 376 -20.58 8.26 -11.47
CA SER A 376 -21.44 9.42 -11.21
C SER A 376 -21.62 10.43 -12.36
N LEU A 377 -21.07 10.17 -13.56
CA LEU A 377 -21.42 10.99 -14.74
C LEU A 377 -21.65 10.07 -15.95
N PRO A 378 -22.92 9.74 -16.27
CA PRO A 378 -23.24 9.39 -17.64
C PRO A 378 -22.68 10.49 -18.57
N PRO A 379 -22.25 10.15 -19.80
CA PRO A 379 -21.69 11.12 -20.74
C PRO A 379 -22.57 12.37 -20.93
N ALA A 380 -23.88 12.20 -20.82
CA ALA A 380 -24.88 13.26 -20.84
C ALA A 380 -24.68 14.32 -19.73
N ASP A 381 -24.34 13.92 -18.51
CA ASP A 381 -24.14 14.85 -17.39
C ASP A 381 -22.80 15.59 -17.49
N THR A 382 -21.79 14.95 -18.09
CA THR A 382 -20.50 15.60 -18.40
C THR A 382 -20.69 16.66 -19.48
N LEU A 383 -21.51 16.36 -20.50
CA LEU A 383 -21.89 17.30 -21.55
C LEU A 383 -22.73 18.45 -20.99
N MET A 384 -23.70 18.17 -20.12
CA MET A 384 -24.51 19.21 -19.46
C MET A 384 -23.66 20.12 -18.58
N LYS A 385 -22.70 19.59 -17.81
CA LYS A 385 -21.78 20.41 -17.02
C LYS A 385 -20.89 21.29 -17.90
N ALA A 386 -20.32 20.73 -18.98
CA ALA A 386 -19.52 21.50 -19.92
C ALA A 386 -20.33 22.63 -20.59
N ILE A 387 -21.59 22.36 -20.96
CA ILE A 387 -22.50 23.37 -21.51
C ILE A 387 -22.82 24.44 -20.46
N GLN A 388 -23.09 24.04 -19.19
CA GLN A 388 -23.39 24.95 -18.10
C GLN A 388 -22.22 25.89 -17.77
N GLU A 389 -20.99 25.39 -17.78
CA GLU A 389 -19.78 26.21 -17.59
C GLU A 389 -19.59 27.24 -18.72
N VAL A 390 -19.85 26.86 -19.97
CA VAL A 390 -19.79 27.79 -21.12
C VAL A 390 -20.89 28.86 -21.05
N THR A 391 -22.09 28.52 -20.57
CA THR A 391 -23.18 29.49 -20.39
C THR A 391 -23.01 30.41 -19.18
N ARG A 392 -22.21 30.04 -18.18
CA ARG A 392 -21.88 30.92 -17.03
C ARG A 392 -20.73 31.88 -17.31
N ALA A 393 -19.95 31.65 -18.37
CA ALA A 393 -18.86 32.50 -18.81
C ALA A 393 -19.28 33.59 -19.83
N LYS A 394 -20.58 33.73 -20.09
CA LYS A 394 -21.21 34.84 -20.80
C LYS A 394 -22.10 35.59 -19.82
#